data_AF-A0A9E3WMS0-F1
#
_entry.id   AF-A0A9E3WMS0-F1
#
_cell.length_a   1.000
_cell.length_b   1.000
_cell.length_c   1.000
_cell.angle_alpha   90.00
_cell.angle_beta   90.00
_cell.angle_gamma   90.00
#
_symmetry.space_group_name_H-M   'P 1'
#
loop_
_entity.id
_entity.type
_entity.pdbx_description
1 polymer ?
#
loop_
_entity_poly.entity_id
_entity_poly.type
_entity_poly.pdbx_seq_one_letter_code
_entity_poly.pdbx_strand_id
1 'polypeptide(L)'
;MMAGLEIIAVIATVALGVLWILIPDRNWEPWIALCGTTTVVAELLRRFGPKRHADSSSVAPSAFLTAKPRDEAAEWLERNVHSARLSESLPRALQFAKRTGNGPLERWCRLELYGYDKDGGMTDADVVPEYRAVTGRWMDRFDRMLDLSHYPDMSIVNEYRFRFGVAKLEELAAKQEMQNIADDQLIGLFREHMGVEVIRFCFSPIEVRGVLDTIRNRLAEMVLDALSQREKP
;
A
#
# COMPACT_ATOMS: atom_id res chain seq x y z
N MET A 1 38.35 -0.60 -3.72
CA MET A 1 38.71 0.66 -4.41
C MET A 1 37.72 1.81 -4.21
N MET A 2 36.45 1.61 -3.82
CA MET A 2 35.49 2.72 -3.67
C MET A 2 35.75 3.67 -2.47
N ALA A 3 36.39 3.20 -1.39
CA ALA A 3 36.60 4.03 -0.20
C ALA A 3 37.51 5.26 -0.43
N GLY A 4 38.43 5.22 -1.40
CA GLY A 4 39.32 6.36 -1.68
C GLY A 4 38.60 7.53 -2.37
N LEU A 5 37.57 7.23 -3.17
CA LEU A 5 36.87 8.23 -3.97
C LEU A 5 35.89 9.06 -3.13
N GLU A 6 35.27 8.43 -2.12
CA GLU A 6 34.39 9.11 -1.16
C GLU A 6 35.17 10.11 -0.29
N ILE A 7 36.37 9.75 0.15
CA ILE A 7 37.23 10.64 0.96
C ILE A 7 37.63 11.89 0.16
N ILE A 8 37.98 11.74 -1.12
CA ILE A 8 38.34 12.86 -1.99
C ILE A 8 37.16 13.80 -2.20
N ALA A 9 35.93 13.28 -2.37
CA ALA A 9 34.73 14.08 -2.56
C ALA A 9 34.38 14.92 -1.32
N VAL A 10 34.53 14.36 -0.12
CA VAL A 10 34.32 15.07 1.14
C VAL A 10 35.35 16.20 1.30
N ILE A 11 36.63 15.91 1.05
CA ILE A 11 37.71 16.92 1.15
C ILE A 11 37.48 18.08 0.16
N ALA A 12 37.09 17.77 -1.08
CA ALA A 12 36.80 18.79 -2.09
C ALA A 12 35.62 19.69 -1.68
N THR A 13 34.57 19.12 -1.09
CA THR A 13 33.39 19.87 -0.64
C THR A 13 33.75 20.83 0.50
N VAL A 14 34.54 20.37 1.47
CA VAL A 14 35.01 21.21 2.59
C VAL A 14 35.92 22.33 2.09
N ALA A 15 36.86 22.03 1.17
CA ALA A 15 37.75 23.04 0.59
C ALA A 15 36.98 24.13 -0.18
N LEU A 16 35.94 23.76 -0.93
CA LEU A 16 35.06 24.70 -1.62
C LEU A 16 34.27 25.59 -0.65
N GLY A 17 33.79 25.04 0.47
CA GLY A 17 33.12 25.82 1.51
C GLY A 17 34.04 26.85 2.17
N VAL A 18 35.31 26.48 2.42
CA VAL A 18 36.33 27.40 2.96
C VAL A 18 36.67 28.49 1.93
N LEU A 19 36.81 28.13 0.65
CA LEU A 19 37.14 29.07 -0.42
C LEU A 19 36.01 30.09 -0.66
N TRP A 20 34.75 29.68 -0.47
CA TRP A 20 33.58 30.55 -0.52
C TRP A 20 33.61 31.64 0.56
N ILE A 21 33.97 31.27 1.79
CA ILE A 21 34.10 32.22 2.92
C ILE A 21 35.23 33.23 2.66
N LEU A 22 36.33 32.79 2.04
CA LEU A 22 37.50 33.64 1.82
C LEU A 22 37.38 34.58 0.61
N ILE A 23 36.50 34.29 -0.36
CA ILE A 23 36.38 35.06 -1.60
C ILE A 23 34.89 35.24 -1.98
N PRO A 24 34.12 36.07 -1.26
CA PRO A 24 32.69 36.20 -1.45
C PRO A 24 32.30 36.86 -2.79
N ASP A 25 33.17 37.68 -3.38
CA ASP A 25 32.86 38.47 -4.59
C ASP A 25 32.97 37.66 -5.90
N ARG A 26 33.33 36.38 -5.84
CA ARG A 26 33.45 35.51 -7.01
C ARG A 26 32.10 34.86 -7.33
N ASN A 27 31.78 34.68 -8.61
CA ASN A 27 30.57 33.96 -8.98
C ASN A 27 30.72 32.44 -8.71
N TRP A 28 30.07 31.95 -7.65
CA TRP A 28 30.15 30.57 -7.17
C TRP A 28 29.03 29.65 -7.68
N GLU A 29 28.00 30.21 -8.33
CA GLU A 29 26.84 29.46 -8.82
C GLU A 29 27.21 28.23 -9.68
N PRO A 30 28.19 28.30 -10.60
CA PRO A 30 28.57 27.13 -11.42
C PRO A 30 29.18 25.99 -10.59
N TRP A 31 29.88 26.33 -9.51
CA TRP A 31 30.58 25.36 -8.66
C TRP A 31 29.64 24.66 -7.69
N ILE A 32 28.67 25.40 -7.14
CA ILE A 32 27.62 24.84 -6.28
C ILE A 32 26.74 23.87 -7.09
N ALA A 33 26.38 24.23 -8.32
CA ALA A 33 25.65 23.34 -9.23
C ALA A 33 26.44 22.06 -9.56
N LEU A 34 27.75 22.17 -9.76
CA LEU A 34 28.61 21.01 -10.03
C LEU A 34 28.70 20.05 -8.82
N CYS A 35 28.81 20.56 -7.60
CA CYS A 35 28.83 19.73 -6.38
C CYS A 35 27.47 19.08 -6.07
N GLY A 36 26.37 19.78 -6.33
CA GLY A 36 25.02 19.22 -6.15
C GLY A 36 24.73 18.09 -7.14
N THR A 37 25.17 18.22 -8.38
CA THR A 37 24.95 17.18 -9.41
C THR A 37 25.78 15.92 -9.15
N THR A 38 27.02 16.04 -8.67
CA THR A 38 27.87 14.87 -8.40
C THR A 38 27.39 14.03 -7.22
N THR A 39 26.86 14.66 -6.17
CA THR A 39 26.28 13.96 -5.00
C THR A 39 25.02 13.19 -5.36
N VAL A 40 24.13 13.78 -6.18
CA VAL A 40 22.92 13.10 -6.68
C VAL A 40 23.27 11.91 -7.59
N VAL A 41 24.26 12.08 -8.48
CA VAL A 41 24.72 10.98 -9.36
C VAL A 41 25.36 9.85 -8.54
N ALA A 42 26.13 10.16 -7.50
CA ALA A 42 26.71 9.14 -6.62
C ALA A 42 25.63 8.35 -5.87
N GLU A 43 24.60 9.02 -5.35
CA GLU A 43 23.48 8.35 -4.66
C GLU A 43 22.62 7.52 -5.63
N LEU A 44 22.43 7.99 -6.87
CA LEU A 44 21.76 7.21 -7.92
C LEU A 44 22.57 5.97 -8.30
N LEU A 45 23.89 6.08 -8.46
CA LEU A 45 24.76 4.92 -8.72
C LEU A 45 24.80 3.94 -7.54
N ARG A 46 24.66 4.43 -6.30
CA ARG A 46 24.54 3.57 -5.11
C ARG A 46 23.21 2.82 -5.08
N ARG A 47 22.10 3.47 -5.46
CA ARG A 47 20.77 2.86 -5.47
C ARG A 47 20.51 1.93 -6.65
N PHE A 48 21.06 2.26 -7.83
CA PHE A 48 20.80 1.56 -9.08
C PHE A 48 22.02 0.82 -9.66
N GLY A 49 23.15 0.83 -8.95
CA GLY A 49 24.33 0.09 -9.34
C GLY A 49 24.06 -1.42 -9.41
N PRO A 50 24.58 -2.12 -10.43
CA PRO A 50 24.37 -3.56 -10.59
C PRO A 50 24.92 -4.27 -9.36
N LYS A 51 24.03 -4.95 -8.62
CA LYS A 51 24.42 -5.88 -7.56
C LYS A 51 25.34 -6.92 -8.21
N ARG A 52 26.65 -6.83 -7.95
CA ARG A 52 27.59 -7.88 -8.30
C ARG A 52 27.14 -9.12 -7.55
N HIS A 53 26.47 -10.03 -8.25
CA HIS A 53 26.31 -11.40 -7.79
C HIS A 53 27.71 -11.97 -7.67
N ALA A 54 28.17 -12.11 -6.43
CA ALA A 54 29.34 -12.91 -6.14
C ALA A 54 28.96 -14.37 -6.41
N ASP A 55 29.35 -14.86 -7.58
CA ASP A 55 29.44 -16.29 -7.83
C ASP A 55 30.48 -16.87 -6.87
N SER A 56 30.01 -17.46 -5.78
CA SER A 56 30.80 -18.37 -4.95
C SER A 56 30.49 -19.80 -5.38
N SER A 57 31.34 -20.32 -6.26
CA SER A 57 31.45 -21.72 -6.59
C SER A 57 31.92 -22.57 -5.40
N SER A 58 31.36 -23.78 -5.34
CA SER A 58 31.82 -25.00 -4.65
C SER A 58 31.89 -25.00 -3.12
N VAL A 59 30.78 -25.42 -2.50
CA VAL A 59 30.81 -26.22 -1.27
C VAL A 59 30.21 -27.58 -1.60
N ALA A 60 30.93 -28.63 -1.22
CA ALA A 60 30.59 -30.04 -1.46
C ALA A 60 29.19 -30.41 -0.90
N PRO A 61 28.52 -31.43 -1.47
CA PRO A 61 27.22 -31.87 -1.01
C PRO A 61 27.39 -32.67 0.29
N SER A 62 27.46 -31.98 1.43
CA SER A 62 27.14 -32.63 2.69
C SER A 62 25.64 -32.86 2.70
N ALA A 63 25.27 -34.11 3.00
CA ALA A 63 23.90 -34.56 3.18
C ALA A 63 23.27 -33.81 4.37
N PHE A 64 22.86 -32.56 4.13
CA PHE A 64 21.99 -31.82 5.01
C PHE A 64 20.58 -32.26 4.68
N LEU A 65 20.05 -33.10 5.57
CA LEU A 65 18.64 -33.40 5.77
C LEU A 65 17.74 -32.35 5.09
N THR A 66 16.93 -32.81 4.14
CA THR A 66 15.90 -32.06 3.42
C THR A 66 14.80 -31.60 4.38
N ALA A 67 15.13 -30.70 5.31
CA ALA A 67 14.15 -29.94 6.05
C ALA A 67 13.55 -28.96 5.04
N LYS A 68 12.30 -29.21 4.65
CA LYS A 68 11.45 -28.28 3.89
C LYS A 68 11.71 -26.88 4.44
N PRO A 69 12.19 -25.89 3.65
CA PRO A 69 12.46 -24.56 4.16
C PRO A 69 11.21 -24.09 4.90
N ARG A 70 11.34 -23.91 6.22
CA ARG A 70 10.23 -23.44 7.05
C ARG A 70 9.82 -22.09 6.48
N ASP A 71 8.57 -22.00 6.05
CA ASP A 71 8.05 -20.75 5.53
C ASP A 71 7.84 -19.81 6.71
N GLU A 72 8.87 -19.04 7.04
CA GLU A 72 8.85 -18.03 8.11
C GLU A 72 7.66 -17.09 7.98
N ALA A 73 7.22 -16.82 6.73
CA ALA A 73 6.03 -16.02 6.45
C ALA A 73 4.74 -16.70 6.95
N ALA A 74 4.59 -18.02 6.76
CA ALA A 74 3.44 -18.79 7.23
C ALA A 74 3.39 -18.84 8.75
N GLU A 75 4.50 -19.20 9.40
CA GLU A 75 4.59 -19.26 10.87
C GLU A 75 4.31 -17.88 11.50
N TRP A 76 4.79 -16.81 10.87
CA TRP A 76 4.50 -15.46 11.33
C TRP A 76 3.01 -15.12 11.17
N LEU A 77 2.40 -15.46 10.04
CA LEU A 77 0.98 -15.19 9.79
C LEU A 77 0.08 -15.93 10.78
N GLU A 78 0.31 -17.22 11.04
CA GLU A 78 -0.44 -17.98 12.03
C GLU A 78 -0.44 -17.33 13.42
N ARG A 79 0.71 -16.76 13.83
CA ARG A 79 0.85 -16.14 15.15
C ARG A 79 0.33 -14.71 15.23
N ASN A 80 0.35 -13.97 14.13
CA ASN A 80 0.18 -12.51 14.15
C ASN A 80 -0.99 -12.00 13.30
N VAL A 81 -1.66 -12.84 12.50
CA VAL A 81 -2.73 -12.37 11.59
C VAL A 81 -3.84 -11.61 12.32
N HIS A 82 -4.16 -12.02 13.56
CA HIS A 82 -5.22 -11.40 14.36
C HIS A 82 -4.79 -10.12 15.10
N SER A 83 -3.50 -9.95 15.39
CA SER A 83 -2.98 -8.87 16.23
C SER A 83 -2.24 -7.78 15.44
N ALA A 84 -1.63 -8.14 14.32
CA ALA A 84 -0.89 -7.21 13.48
C ALA A 84 -1.81 -6.37 12.58
N ARG A 85 -1.25 -5.25 12.10
CA ARG A 85 -1.90 -4.41 11.10
C ARG A 85 -2.06 -5.17 9.79
N LEU A 86 -3.15 -4.94 9.07
CA LEU A 86 -3.38 -5.56 7.77
C LEU A 86 -2.36 -5.11 6.74
N SER A 87 -1.92 -3.85 6.83
CA SER A 87 -0.82 -3.33 6.02
C SER A 87 0.52 -4.06 6.23
N GLU A 88 0.70 -4.75 7.36
CA GLU A 88 1.89 -5.57 7.66
C GLU A 88 1.67 -7.05 7.32
N SER A 89 0.46 -7.56 7.56
CA SER A 89 0.10 -8.96 7.33
C SER A 89 -0.06 -9.30 5.85
N LEU A 90 -0.74 -8.44 5.08
CA LEU A 90 -1.04 -8.71 3.67
C LEU A 90 0.20 -8.83 2.77
N PRO A 91 1.27 -8.02 2.91
CA PRO A 91 2.48 -8.20 2.10
C PRO A 91 3.16 -9.56 2.37
N ARG A 92 3.11 -10.04 3.62
CA ARG A 92 3.65 -11.36 3.99
C ARG A 92 2.79 -12.48 3.42
N ALA A 93 1.47 -12.34 3.49
CA ALA A 93 0.53 -13.26 2.87
C ALA A 93 0.69 -13.31 1.35
N LEU A 94 0.94 -12.17 0.70
CA LEU A 94 1.23 -12.09 -0.72
C LEU A 94 2.53 -12.82 -1.07
N GLN A 95 3.60 -12.64 -0.28
CA GLN A 95 4.85 -13.40 -0.47
C GLN A 95 4.63 -14.90 -0.29
N PHE A 96 3.85 -15.30 0.71
CA PHE A 96 3.49 -16.69 0.95
C PHE A 96 2.72 -17.27 -0.23
N ALA A 97 1.69 -16.58 -0.72
CA ALA A 97 0.88 -17.00 -1.87
C ALA A 97 1.72 -17.20 -3.13
N LYS A 98 2.66 -16.28 -3.41
CA LYS A 98 3.59 -16.39 -4.54
C LYS A 98 4.51 -17.60 -4.44
N ARG A 99 4.99 -17.91 -3.23
CA ARG A 99 5.85 -19.08 -2.99
C ARG A 99 5.09 -20.40 -3.11
N THR A 100 3.83 -20.42 -2.69
CA THR A 100 2.97 -21.62 -2.76
C THR A 100 2.23 -21.76 -4.08
N GLY A 101 2.29 -20.75 -4.96
CA GLY A 101 1.55 -20.75 -6.23
C GLY A 101 0.04 -20.59 -6.04
N ASN A 102 -0.42 -20.08 -4.90
CA ASN A 102 -1.85 -19.87 -4.63
C ASN A 102 -2.34 -18.59 -5.32
N GLY A 103 -2.72 -18.72 -6.60
CA GLY A 103 -3.22 -17.63 -7.43
C GLY A 103 -4.42 -16.86 -6.85
N PRO A 104 -5.46 -17.54 -6.31
CA PRO A 104 -6.58 -16.85 -5.67
C PRO A 104 -6.17 -15.96 -4.48
N LEU A 105 -5.34 -16.48 -3.57
CA LEU A 105 -4.83 -15.70 -2.43
C LEU A 105 -3.92 -14.55 -2.90
N GLU A 106 -3.05 -14.81 -3.87
CA GLU A 106 -2.18 -13.76 -4.43
C GLU A 106 -2.98 -12.61 -5.03
N ARG A 107 -3.99 -12.92 -5.85
CA ARG A 107 -4.86 -11.92 -6.48
C ARG A 107 -5.63 -11.13 -5.44
N TRP A 108 -6.24 -11.82 -4.47
CA TRP A 108 -7.00 -11.18 -3.40
C TRP A 108 -6.11 -10.25 -2.55
N CYS A 109 -4.94 -10.72 -2.09
CA CYS A 109 -4.02 -9.89 -1.32
C CYS A 109 -3.57 -8.64 -2.09
N ARG A 110 -3.36 -8.75 -3.41
CA ARG A 110 -2.97 -7.63 -4.26
C ARG A 110 -4.09 -6.57 -4.34
N LEU A 111 -5.33 -6.98 -4.59
CA LEU A 111 -6.48 -6.06 -4.61
C LEU A 111 -6.71 -5.40 -3.26
N GLU A 112 -6.57 -6.15 -2.15
CA GLU A 112 -6.71 -5.59 -0.81
C GLU A 112 -5.58 -4.59 -0.48
N LEU A 113 -4.34 -4.84 -0.92
CA LEU A 113 -3.19 -3.96 -0.68
C LEU A 113 -3.26 -2.66 -1.47
N TYR A 114 -3.47 -2.76 -2.77
CA TYR A 114 -3.34 -1.62 -3.69
C TYR A 114 -4.67 -0.93 -3.97
N GLY A 115 -5.79 -1.63 -3.75
CA GLY A 115 -7.13 -1.13 -4.04
C GLY A 115 -7.77 -1.82 -5.23
N TYR A 116 -9.06 -1.54 -5.39
CA TYR A 116 -9.94 -2.04 -6.43
C TYR A 116 -10.06 -0.99 -7.54
N ASP A 117 -8.95 -0.77 -8.20
CA ASP A 117 -8.81 0.06 -9.39
C ASP A 117 -7.89 -0.62 -10.42
N LYS A 118 -7.75 -0.01 -11.58
CA LYS A 118 -6.92 -0.55 -12.67
C LYS A 118 -5.44 -0.66 -12.25
N ASP A 119 -4.96 0.25 -11.42
CA ASP A 119 -3.58 0.28 -10.95
C ASP A 119 -3.28 -0.85 -9.96
N GLY A 120 -4.27 -1.22 -9.13
CA GLY A 120 -4.27 -2.38 -8.24
C GLY A 120 -4.43 -3.72 -8.97
N GLY A 121 -4.66 -3.69 -10.29
CA GLY A 121 -4.81 -4.87 -11.12
C GLY A 121 -6.22 -5.43 -11.17
N MET A 122 -7.23 -4.60 -10.88
CA MET A 122 -8.63 -4.92 -11.11
C MET A 122 -8.92 -5.01 -12.61
N THR A 123 -9.62 -6.07 -12.99
CA THR A 123 -10.11 -6.34 -14.35
C THR A 123 -11.62 -6.12 -14.41
N ASP A 124 -12.20 -6.04 -15.61
CA ASP A 124 -13.64 -5.82 -15.79
C ASP A 124 -14.51 -6.97 -15.22
N ALA A 125 -13.92 -8.15 -14.99
CA ALA A 125 -14.59 -9.28 -14.37
C ALA A 125 -14.57 -9.21 -12.82
N ASP A 126 -13.72 -8.37 -12.23
CA ASP A 126 -13.66 -8.22 -10.78
C ASP A 126 -14.78 -7.32 -10.28
N VAL A 127 -15.36 -7.70 -9.16
CA VAL A 127 -16.37 -6.90 -8.45
C VAL A 127 -15.83 -6.55 -7.08
N VAL A 128 -16.04 -5.30 -6.65
CA VAL A 128 -15.68 -4.88 -5.29
C VAL A 128 -16.54 -5.68 -4.30
N PRO A 129 -15.93 -6.43 -3.36
CA PRO A 129 -16.67 -7.27 -2.44
C PRO A 129 -17.70 -6.51 -1.60
N GLU A 130 -18.81 -7.16 -1.31
CA GLU A 130 -19.92 -6.58 -0.54
C GLU A 130 -19.50 -6.19 0.88
N TYR A 131 -18.58 -6.95 1.50
CA TYR A 131 -18.05 -6.63 2.83
C TYR A 131 -17.26 -5.31 2.89
N ARG A 132 -16.94 -4.69 1.74
CA ARG A 132 -16.32 -3.36 1.68
C ARG A 132 -17.34 -2.22 1.62
N ALA A 133 -18.63 -2.54 1.63
CA ALA A 133 -19.69 -1.56 1.78
C ALA A 133 -19.73 -1.03 3.22
N VAL A 134 -19.85 0.29 3.36
CA VAL A 134 -20.14 0.94 4.63
C VAL A 134 -21.40 1.76 4.53
N THR A 135 -22.12 1.83 5.64
CA THR A 135 -23.34 2.64 5.73
C THR A 135 -22.97 4.09 6.06
N GLY A 136 -23.61 5.03 5.40
CA GLY A 136 -23.42 6.45 5.64
C GLY A 136 -24.54 7.28 5.07
N ARG A 137 -24.30 8.59 4.94
CA ARG A 137 -25.28 9.56 4.47
C ARG A 137 -24.66 10.54 3.50
N TRP A 138 -25.39 10.84 2.43
CA TRP A 138 -25.03 11.90 1.51
C TRP A 138 -25.45 13.27 2.04
N MET A 139 -24.55 14.23 1.92
CA MET A 139 -24.71 15.60 2.42
C MET A 139 -24.62 16.59 1.26
N ASP A 140 -25.47 17.60 1.29
CA ASP A 140 -25.41 18.73 0.36
C ASP A 140 -24.41 19.81 0.83
N ARG A 141 -24.32 20.92 0.10
CA ARG A 141 -23.50 22.09 0.43
C ARG A 141 -23.87 22.82 1.72
N PHE A 142 -25.03 22.53 2.30
CA PHE A 142 -25.56 23.16 3.50
C PHE A 142 -25.59 22.20 4.70
N ASP A 143 -24.87 21.07 4.61
CA ASP A 143 -24.85 20.03 5.64
C ASP A 143 -26.22 19.43 5.94
N ARG A 144 -27.10 19.39 4.94
CA ARG A 144 -28.37 18.69 5.02
C ARG A 144 -28.22 17.30 4.45
N MET A 145 -28.79 16.33 5.16
CA MET A 145 -28.82 14.94 4.72
C MET A 145 -29.78 14.81 3.54
N LEU A 146 -29.38 14.01 2.55
CA LEU A 146 -30.27 13.61 1.47
C LEU A 146 -31.44 12.80 2.04
N ASP A 147 -32.66 13.31 1.85
CA ASP A 147 -33.88 12.58 2.23
C ASP A 147 -34.29 11.65 1.09
N LEU A 148 -34.19 10.35 1.34
CA LEU A 148 -34.57 9.28 0.41
C LEU A 148 -35.93 8.67 0.75
N SER A 149 -36.71 9.26 1.67
CA SER A 149 -38.01 8.73 2.10
C SER A 149 -39.01 8.53 0.94
N HIS A 150 -38.87 9.31 -0.12
CA HIS A 150 -39.70 9.22 -1.33
C HIS A 150 -39.23 8.16 -2.35
N TYR A 151 -38.08 7.50 -2.13
CA TYR A 151 -37.48 6.53 -3.06
C TYR A 151 -37.17 5.19 -2.35
N PRO A 152 -38.18 4.31 -2.15
CA PRO A 152 -38.01 3.08 -1.37
C PRO A 152 -37.02 2.07 -1.98
N ASP A 153 -36.85 2.08 -3.31
CA ASP A 153 -35.92 1.17 -4.01
C ASP A 153 -34.46 1.65 -3.95
N MET A 154 -34.19 2.80 -3.33
CA MET A 154 -32.86 3.42 -3.26
C MET A 154 -32.14 3.17 -1.93
N SER A 155 -32.47 2.12 -1.19
CA SER A 155 -31.76 1.77 0.05
C SER A 155 -30.25 1.55 -0.15
N ILE A 156 -29.87 1.00 -1.32
CA ILE A 156 -28.47 0.78 -1.75
C ILE A 156 -27.68 2.10 -1.82
N VAL A 157 -28.36 3.24 -2.01
CA VAL A 157 -27.73 4.55 -2.19
C VAL A 157 -27.03 5.04 -0.92
N ASN A 158 -27.41 4.52 0.25
CA ASN A 158 -26.75 4.83 1.52
C ASN A 158 -25.53 3.96 1.83
N GLU A 159 -25.15 3.08 0.90
CA GLU A 159 -23.93 2.29 0.98
C GLU A 159 -22.84 2.87 0.10
N TYR A 160 -21.62 2.95 0.63
CA TYR A 160 -20.43 3.27 -0.13
C TYR A 160 -19.45 2.11 -0.11
N ARG A 161 -19.04 1.62 -1.27
CA ARG A 161 -18.09 0.51 -1.38
C ARG A 161 -16.67 1.03 -1.53
N PHE A 162 -15.82 0.78 -0.53
CA PHE A 162 -14.44 1.24 -0.57
C PHE A 162 -13.61 0.55 -1.64
N ARG A 163 -13.03 1.35 -2.53
CA ARG A 163 -12.02 0.90 -3.51
C ARG A 163 -10.59 1.06 -3.02
N PHE A 164 -10.35 1.78 -1.92
CA PHE A 164 -8.99 2.05 -1.44
C PHE A 164 -8.28 0.79 -0.93
N GLY A 165 -6.95 0.78 -1.01
CA GLY A 165 -6.12 -0.24 -0.35
C GLY A 165 -6.23 -0.18 1.19
N VAL A 166 -5.90 -1.28 1.86
CA VAL A 166 -6.01 -1.42 3.32
C VAL A 166 -5.27 -0.34 4.11
N ALA A 167 -4.14 0.16 3.61
CA ALA A 167 -3.37 1.19 4.31
C ALA A 167 -4.19 2.48 4.48
N LYS A 168 -4.96 2.86 3.45
CA LYS A 168 -5.86 4.02 3.52
C LYS A 168 -7.06 3.75 4.42
N LEU A 169 -7.59 2.53 4.40
CA LEU A 169 -8.68 2.12 5.30
C LEU A 169 -8.24 2.18 6.77
N GLU A 170 -7.03 1.72 7.09
CA GLU A 170 -6.45 1.85 8.42
C GLU A 170 -6.29 3.32 8.85
N GLU A 171 -5.85 4.19 7.93
CA GLU A 171 -5.77 5.64 8.18
C GLU A 171 -7.15 6.24 8.49
N LEU A 172 -8.19 5.85 7.74
CA LEU A 172 -9.56 6.31 7.98
C LEU A 172 -10.13 5.78 9.31
N ALA A 173 -9.85 4.51 9.63
CA ALA A 173 -10.31 3.86 10.86
C ALA A 173 -9.63 4.39 12.14
N ALA A 174 -8.41 4.91 12.01
CA ALA A 174 -7.65 5.51 13.10
C ALA A 174 -8.22 6.87 13.54
N LYS A 175 -8.95 7.56 12.67
CA LYS A 175 -9.58 8.84 13.00
C LYS A 175 -10.78 8.64 13.93
N GLN A 176 -11.04 9.62 14.79
CA GLN A 176 -12.16 9.59 15.75
C GLN A 176 -13.41 10.30 15.22
N GLU A 177 -13.24 11.23 14.28
CA GLU A 177 -14.32 12.06 13.74
C GLU A 177 -15.00 11.41 12.54
N MET A 178 -16.22 11.85 12.22
CA MET A 178 -16.92 11.45 11.00
C MET A 178 -16.06 11.74 9.77
N GLN A 179 -15.98 10.76 8.87
CA GLN A 179 -15.17 10.87 7.66
C GLN A 179 -16.05 11.26 6.47
N ASN A 180 -15.48 12.08 5.59
CA ASN A 180 -16.14 12.55 4.38
C ASN A 180 -15.38 12.05 3.15
N ILE A 181 -16.12 11.58 2.16
CA ILE A 181 -15.60 11.25 0.83
C ILE A 181 -16.39 11.99 -0.23
N ALA A 182 -15.69 12.57 -1.19
CA ALA A 182 -16.27 13.04 -2.43
C ALA A 182 -15.93 12.04 -3.53
N ASP A 183 -16.96 11.45 -4.14
CA ASP A 183 -16.83 10.59 -5.31
C ASP A 183 -17.57 11.27 -6.46
N ASP A 184 -16.82 11.86 -7.38
CA ASP A 184 -17.36 12.65 -8.49
C ASP A 184 -18.29 11.83 -9.40
N GLN A 185 -18.06 10.51 -9.51
CA GLN A 185 -18.91 9.63 -10.33
C GLN A 185 -20.28 9.47 -9.69
N LEU A 186 -20.31 9.13 -8.40
CA LEU A 186 -21.57 8.98 -7.66
C LEU A 186 -22.31 10.32 -7.55
N ILE A 187 -21.59 11.41 -7.25
CA ILE A 187 -22.15 12.77 -7.22
C ILE A 187 -22.78 13.13 -8.58
N GLY A 188 -22.12 12.77 -9.68
CA GLY A 188 -22.66 12.93 -11.04
C GLY A 188 -23.98 12.18 -11.24
N LEU A 189 -24.05 10.93 -10.78
CA LEU A 189 -25.27 10.11 -10.88
C LEU A 189 -26.44 10.68 -10.06
N PHE A 190 -26.19 11.22 -8.87
CA PHE A 190 -27.23 11.90 -8.08
C PHE A 190 -27.79 13.12 -8.81
N ARG A 191 -26.90 13.91 -9.41
CA ARG A 191 -27.30 15.09 -10.17
C ARG A 191 -28.10 14.71 -11.42
N GLU A 192 -27.66 13.70 -12.15
CA GLU A 192 -28.29 13.26 -13.40
C GLU A 192 -29.65 12.58 -13.17
N HIS A 193 -29.73 11.64 -12.24
CA HIS A 193 -30.92 10.81 -12.06
C HIS A 193 -31.91 11.35 -11.03
N MET A 194 -31.46 12.15 -10.04
CA MET A 194 -32.33 12.66 -8.98
C MET A 194 -32.51 14.18 -9.02
N GLY A 195 -31.70 14.90 -9.82
CA GLY A 195 -31.72 16.36 -9.84
C GLY A 195 -31.29 17.00 -8.51
N VAL A 196 -30.61 16.24 -7.65
CA VAL A 196 -30.15 16.71 -6.33
C VAL A 196 -28.64 16.92 -6.36
N GLU A 197 -28.20 18.02 -5.76
CA GLU A 197 -26.78 18.34 -5.61
C GLU A 197 -26.25 17.84 -4.26
N VAL A 198 -25.60 16.68 -4.26
CA VAL A 198 -24.83 16.19 -3.12
C VAL A 198 -23.35 16.50 -3.31
N ILE A 199 -22.61 16.70 -2.23
CA ILE A 199 -21.18 17.05 -2.26
C ILE A 199 -20.32 15.97 -1.64
N ARG A 200 -20.81 15.29 -0.60
CA ARG A 200 -20.00 14.32 0.13
C ARG A 200 -20.82 13.22 0.76
N PHE A 201 -20.21 12.05 0.86
CA PHE A 201 -20.68 10.93 1.67
C PHE A 201 -20.01 10.97 3.04
N CYS A 202 -20.81 10.94 4.10
CA CYS A 202 -20.37 11.02 5.49
C CYS A 202 -20.63 9.68 6.20
N PHE A 203 -19.60 9.12 6.85
CA PHE A 203 -19.69 7.82 7.53
C PHE A 203 -18.84 7.79 8.82
N SER A 204 -19.16 6.84 9.69
CA SER A 204 -18.47 6.64 10.96
C SER A 204 -17.19 5.81 10.78
N PRO A 205 -16.06 6.15 11.43
CA PRO A 205 -14.86 5.31 11.44
C PRO A 205 -15.08 3.88 11.96
N ILE A 206 -16.12 3.65 12.76
CA ILE A 206 -16.48 2.32 13.28
C ILE A 206 -16.84 1.37 12.13
N GLU A 207 -17.53 1.87 11.10
CA GLU A 207 -17.89 1.06 9.92
C GLU A 207 -16.63 0.56 9.20
N VAL A 208 -15.61 1.42 9.07
CA VAL A 208 -14.32 1.05 8.45
C VAL A 208 -13.60 -0.03 9.25
N ARG A 209 -13.70 0.01 10.60
CA ARG A 209 -13.14 -1.04 11.45
C ARG A 209 -13.82 -2.38 11.20
N GLY A 210 -15.15 -2.40 11.05
CA GLY A 210 -15.89 -3.60 10.68
C GLY A 210 -15.42 -4.21 9.34
N VAL A 211 -15.15 -3.35 8.35
CA VAL A 211 -14.56 -3.78 7.07
C VAL A 211 -13.16 -4.38 7.27
N LEU A 212 -12.28 -3.71 8.02
CA LEU A 212 -10.93 -4.20 8.31
C LEU A 212 -10.96 -5.53 9.08
N ASP A 213 -11.86 -5.69 10.04
CA ASP A 213 -12.00 -6.94 10.79
C ASP A 213 -12.47 -8.08 9.89
N THR A 214 -13.38 -7.80 8.97
CA THR A 214 -13.82 -8.77 7.96
C THR A 214 -12.69 -9.17 7.01
N ILE A 215 -11.89 -8.21 6.54
CA ILE A 215 -10.69 -8.49 5.72
C ILE A 215 -9.70 -9.35 6.49
N ARG A 216 -9.49 -9.08 7.79
CA ARG A 216 -8.58 -9.85 8.64
C ARG A 216 -9.02 -11.29 8.83
N ASN A 217 -10.31 -11.50 9.12
CA ASN A 217 -10.86 -12.84 9.25
C ASN A 217 -10.75 -13.59 7.93
N ARG A 218 -11.06 -12.93 6.81
CA ARG A 218 -10.93 -13.52 5.48
C ARG A 218 -9.48 -13.90 5.14
N LEU A 219 -8.52 -13.05 5.49
CA LEU A 219 -7.10 -13.36 5.33
C LEU A 219 -6.71 -14.60 6.13
N ALA A 220 -7.13 -14.68 7.40
CA ALA A 220 -6.84 -15.82 8.27
C ALA A 220 -7.40 -17.13 7.71
N GLU A 221 -8.67 -17.12 7.25
CA GLU A 221 -9.31 -18.26 6.58
C GLU A 221 -8.51 -18.71 5.35
N MET A 222 -8.21 -17.80 4.42
CA MET A 222 -7.53 -18.15 3.18
C MET A 222 -6.09 -18.65 3.40
N VAL A 223 -5.40 -18.12 4.42
CA VAL A 223 -4.07 -18.62 4.81
C VAL A 223 -4.18 -20.02 5.39
N LEU A 224 -5.15 -20.28 6.27
CA LEU A 224 -5.37 -21.62 6.85
C LEU A 224 -5.74 -22.66 5.79
N ASP A 225 -6.59 -22.29 4.83
CA ASP A 225 -6.95 -23.14 3.70
C ASP A 225 -5.72 -23.47 2.84
N ALA A 226 -4.89 -22.47 2.55
CA ALA A 226 -3.67 -22.64 1.77
C ALA A 226 -2.63 -23.53 2.49
N LEU A 227 -2.56 -23.45 3.82
CA LEU A 227 -1.71 -24.32 4.64
C LEU A 227 -2.22 -25.76 4.63
N SER A 228 -3.52 -25.95 4.81
CA SER A 228 -4.18 -27.26 4.81
C SER A 228 -4.02 -27.98 3.47
N GLN A 229 -4.07 -27.26 2.34
CA GLN A 229 -3.82 -27.82 1.02
C GLN A 229 -2.39 -28.33 0.83
N ARG A 230 -1.43 -27.78 1.57
CA ARG A 230 -0.02 -28.17 1.50
C ARG A 230 0.31 -29.44 2.28
N GLU A 231 -0.52 -29.79 3.26
CA GLU A 231 -0.37 -30.99 4.07
C GLU A 231 -0.98 -32.23 3.43
N LYS A 232 -1.83 -32.06 2.40
CA LYS A 232 -2.35 -33.18 1.62
C LYS A 232 -1.23 -33.72 0.72
N PRO A 233 -0.80 -34.99 0.91
CA PRO A 233 0.28 -35.60 0.15
C PRO A 233 -0.09 -35.85 -1.31
#